data_AF-A0A935MDQ2-F1
#
_entry.id   AF-A0A935MDQ2-F1
#
_cell.length_a   1.000
_cell.length_b   1.000
_cell.length_c   1.000
_cell.angle_alpha   90.00
_cell.angle_beta   90.00
_cell.angle_gamma   90.00
#
_symmetry.space_group_name_H-M   'P 1'
#
loop_
_entity.id
_entity.type
_entity.pdbx_description
1 polymer ?
#
loop_
_entity_poly.entity_id
_entity_poly.type
_entity_poly.pdbx_seq_one_letter_code
_entity_poly.pdbx_strand_id
1 'polypeptide(L)'
;MEYIRTNKITIGIKPARKSVGAFWTITKHAYLNSVYFSPESSLANPNAWVLLIHEIRHLQQGWRIALSIYGELDAWQYQFNTLKKITAGKFPEPVEEILTLPLTMDRKTLSRARRLMTQHAGKGYGANLLPLYPIHMEMKYWTPKTDINLRDFFQK
;
A
#
# COMPACT_ATOMS: atom_id res chain seq x y z
N MET A 1 -9.58 12.99 -8.69
CA MET A 1 -9.97 14.29 -8.11
C MET A 1 -11.31 14.23 -7.38
N GLU A 2 -12.34 13.60 -7.94
CA GLU A 2 -13.65 13.54 -7.27
C GLU A 2 -13.62 12.90 -5.88
N TYR A 3 -12.92 11.76 -5.72
CA TYR A 3 -12.78 11.10 -4.43
C TYR A 3 -12.21 12.03 -3.33
N ILE A 4 -11.18 12.83 -3.67
CA ILE A 4 -10.54 13.78 -2.74
C ILE A 4 -11.55 14.82 -2.27
N ARG A 5 -12.28 15.42 -3.21
CA ARG A 5 -13.27 16.46 -2.96
C ARG A 5 -14.43 15.94 -2.11
N THR A 6 -15.02 14.81 -2.51
CA THR A 6 -16.18 14.21 -1.84
C THR A 6 -15.84 13.75 -0.42
N ASN A 7 -14.63 13.23 -0.20
CA ASN A 7 -14.21 12.73 1.11
C ASN A 7 -13.49 13.78 1.96
N LYS A 8 -13.36 15.02 1.46
CA LYS A 8 -12.65 16.14 2.11
C LYS A 8 -11.24 15.74 2.54
N ILE A 9 -10.52 15.05 1.65
CA ILE A 9 -9.14 14.63 1.91
C ILE A 9 -8.25 15.87 1.91
N THR A 10 -7.46 16.04 2.96
CA THR A 10 -6.49 17.13 3.05
C THR A 10 -5.16 16.68 2.46
N ILE A 11 -4.59 17.50 1.59
CA ILE A 11 -3.30 17.24 0.94
C ILE A 11 -2.33 18.33 1.39
N GLY A 12 -1.09 17.96 1.69
CA GLY A 12 -0.08 18.93 2.04
C GLY A 12 1.34 18.39 1.99
N ILE A 13 2.24 19.13 2.64
CA ILE A 13 3.66 18.78 2.77
C ILE A 13 4.01 18.81 4.25
N LYS A 14 4.63 17.75 4.76
CA LYS A 14 5.05 17.64 6.16
C LYS A 14 6.37 16.89 6.28
N PRO A 15 7.20 17.19 7.30
CA PRO A 15 8.43 16.45 7.52
C PRO A 15 8.15 15.00 7.91
N ALA A 16 8.91 14.08 7.33
CA ALA A 16 8.98 12.68 7.72
C ALA A 16 10.43 12.17 7.63
N ARG A 17 10.70 10.98 8.16
CA ARG A 17 12.03 10.34 8.06
C ARG A 17 12.44 10.13 6.60
N LYS A 18 13.75 10.11 6.33
CA LYS A 18 14.31 9.97 4.97
C LYS A 18 13.83 8.73 4.20
N SER A 19 13.46 7.64 4.87
CA SER A 19 12.94 6.45 4.17
C SER A 19 11.49 6.58 3.66
N VAL A 20 10.83 7.72 3.89
CA VAL A 20 9.42 7.95 3.54
C VAL A 20 9.33 9.05 2.48
N GLY A 21 8.74 8.76 1.33
CA GLY A 21 8.51 9.75 0.27
C GLY A 21 7.20 10.54 0.43
N ALA A 22 6.15 9.83 0.84
CA ALA A 22 4.84 10.37 1.16
C ALA A 22 4.18 9.49 2.24
N PHE A 23 3.11 9.97 2.86
CA PHE A 23 2.37 9.19 3.84
C PHE A 23 0.91 9.66 3.97
N TRP A 24 0.02 8.71 4.21
CA TRP A 24 -1.36 8.95 4.57
C TRP A 24 -1.59 8.82 6.08
N THR A 25 -2.74 9.30 6.55
CA THR A 25 -3.19 9.15 7.94
C THR A 25 -4.63 8.66 7.98
N ILE A 26 -4.98 7.93 9.04
CA ILE A 26 -6.36 7.45 9.26
C ILE A 26 -7.39 8.59 9.33
N THR A 27 -6.94 9.82 9.60
CA THR A 27 -7.77 11.03 9.69
C THR A 27 -7.96 11.73 8.34
N LYS A 28 -7.79 11.02 7.21
CA LYS A 28 -8.03 11.53 5.84
C LYS A 28 -7.07 12.63 5.38
N HIS A 29 -5.80 12.50 5.74
CA HIS A 29 -4.75 13.35 5.20
C HIS A 29 -3.75 12.55 4.37
N ALA A 30 -3.21 13.16 3.34
CA ALA A 30 -2.08 12.66 2.56
C ALA A 30 -1.00 13.76 2.47
N TYR A 31 0.25 13.41 2.73
CA TYR A 31 1.35 14.36 2.77
C TYR A 31 2.53 13.87 1.93
N LEU A 32 3.14 14.78 1.18
CA LEU A 32 4.50 14.59 0.65
C LEU A 32 5.53 14.92 1.72
N ASN A 33 6.67 14.22 1.72
CA ASN A 33 7.74 14.49 2.66
C ASN A 33 8.50 15.77 2.28
N SER A 34 8.53 16.74 3.20
CA SER A 34 9.23 18.02 3.02
C SER A 34 10.75 17.89 2.85
N VAL A 35 11.34 16.74 3.19
CA VAL A 35 12.77 16.45 2.95
C VAL A 35 13.09 16.40 1.45
N TYR A 36 12.12 15.99 0.62
CA TYR A 36 12.31 15.77 -0.82
C TYR A 36 11.50 16.74 -1.68
N PHE A 37 10.43 17.31 -1.13
CA PHE A 37 9.45 18.05 -1.89
C PHE A 37 9.15 19.41 -1.25
N SER A 38 9.02 20.43 -2.10
CA SER A 38 8.38 21.72 -1.80
C SER A 38 7.11 21.85 -2.65
N PRO A 39 6.22 22.82 -2.39
CA PRO A 39 5.06 23.05 -3.24
C PRO A 39 5.47 23.23 -4.71
N GLU A 40 6.51 24.03 -4.97
CA GLU A 40 7.00 24.36 -6.29
C GLU A 40 7.60 23.12 -6.98
N SER A 41 8.46 22.37 -6.29
CA SER A 41 9.10 21.19 -6.87
C SER A 41 8.10 20.05 -7.11
N SER A 42 7.04 19.96 -6.30
CA SER A 42 6.00 18.94 -6.45
C SER A 42 5.18 19.14 -7.73
N LEU A 43 4.84 20.38 -8.07
CA LEU A 43 4.02 20.68 -9.25
C LEU A 43 4.67 20.21 -10.55
N ALA A 44 5.99 20.37 -10.65
CA ALA A 44 6.76 20.01 -11.84
C ALA A 44 7.24 18.54 -11.86
N ASN A 45 7.02 17.78 -10.78
CA ASN A 45 7.61 16.45 -10.62
C ASN A 45 6.55 15.34 -10.68
N PRO A 46 6.47 14.56 -11.79
CA PRO A 46 5.55 13.44 -11.90
C PRO A 46 5.66 12.41 -10.76
N ASN A 47 6.85 12.24 -10.18
CA ASN A 47 7.04 11.33 -9.04
C ASN A 47 6.29 11.80 -7.79
N ALA A 48 6.22 13.11 -7.54
CA ALA A 48 5.46 13.66 -6.42
C ALA A 48 3.96 13.37 -6.59
N TRP A 49 3.44 13.53 -7.80
CA TRP A 49 2.04 13.25 -8.11
C TRP A 49 1.67 11.78 -7.93
N VAL A 50 2.50 10.85 -8.41
CA VAL A 50 2.19 9.42 -8.29
C VAL A 50 2.37 8.90 -6.86
N LEU A 51 3.30 9.47 -6.08
CA LEU A 51 3.37 9.22 -4.63
C LEU A 51 2.11 9.70 -3.92
N LEU A 52 1.62 10.90 -4.24
CA LEU A 52 0.36 11.35 -3.67
C LEU A 52 -0.81 10.42 -4.05
N ILE A 53 -0.86 9.98 -5.32
CA ILE A 53 -1.85 9.00 -5.77
C ILE A 53 -1.78 7.70 -4.98
N HIS A 54 -0.57 7.21 -4.65
CA HIS A 54 -0.37 6.05 -3.79
C HIS A 54 -1.03 6.26 -2.42
N GLU A 55 -0.77 7.41 -1.78
CA GLU A 55 -1.38 7.74 -0.48
C GLU A 55 -2.91 7.84 -0.56
N ILE A 56 -3.44 8.42 -1.64
CA ILE A 56 -4.88 8.47 -1.90
C ILE A 56 -5.44 7.05 -2.09
N ARG A 57 -4.70 6.14 -2.71
CA ARG A 57 -5.12 4.75 -2.89
C ARG A 57 -5.28 4.04 -1.55
N HIS A 58 -4.37 4.28 -0.60
CA HIS A 58 -4.54 3.78 0.76
C HIS A 58 -5.77 4.34 1.49
N LEU A 59 -6.07 5.63 1.30
CA LEU A 59 -7.30 6.21 1.85
C LEU A 59 -8.57 5.58 1.25
N GLN A 60 -8.56 5.24 -0.05
CA GLN A 60 -9.65 4.53 -0.72
C GLN A 60 -9.83 3.09 -0.18
N GLN A 61 -8.73 2.40 0.06
CA GLN A 61 -8.72 1.04 0.63
C GLN A 61 -9.24 1.01 2.08
N GLY A 62 -8.95 2.07 2.84
CA GLY A 62 -9.15 2.10 4.28
C GLY A 62 -8.07 1.33 5.04
N TRP A 63 -7.83 1.73 6.30
CA TRP A 63 -6.65 1.32 7.07
C TRP A 63 -6.48 -0.20 7.24
N ARG A 64 -7.58 -0.96 7.27
CA ARG A 64 -7.55 -2.42 7.44
C ARG A 64 -6.92 -3.15 6.27
N ILE A 65 -7.06 -2.59 5.06
CA ILE A 65 -6.49 -3.13 3.82
C ILE A 65 -5.13 -2.46 3.58
N ALA A 66 -5.05 -1.13 3.73
CA ALA A 66 -3.83 -0.36 3.48
C ALA A 66 -2.64 -0.86 4.32
N LEU A 67 -2.86 -1.22 5.59
CA LEU A 67 -1.82 -1.78 6.46
C LEU A 67 -1.60 -3.30 6.22
N SER A 68 -1.37 -3.69 4.97
CA SER A 68 -1.03 -5.07 4.57
C SER A 68 -0.25 -5.09 3.27
N ILE A 69 0.48 -6.17 2.99
CA ILE A 69 1.18 -6.35 1.70
C ILE A 69 0.20 -6.34 0.52
N TYR A 70 -1.01 -6.86 0.70
CA TYR A 70 -2.04 -6.76 -0.33
C TYR A 70 -2.39 -5.29 -0.65
N GLY A 71 -2.58 -4.46 0.38
CA GLY A 71 -2.88 -3.03 0.21
C GLY A 71 -1.73 -2.27 -0.43
N GLU A 72 -0.50 -2.54 0.01
CA GLU A 72 0.73 -2.03 -0.59
C GLU A 72 0.87 -2.45 -2.05
N LEU A 73 0.56 -3.71 -2.40
CA LEU A 73 0.67 -4.21 -3.77
C LEU A 73 -0.28 -3.46 -4.71
N ASP A 74 -1.54 -3.29 -4.31
CA ASP A 74 -2.51 -2.49 -5.07
C ASP A 74 -2.04 -1.03 -5.22
N ALA A 75 -1.53 -0.40 -4.15
CA ALA A 75 -1.04 0.98 -4.19
C ALA A 75 0.19 1.14 -5.09
N TRP A 76 1.19 0.25 -4.98
CA TRP A 76 2.37 0.21 -5.84
C TRP A 76 2.00 0.01 -7.29
N GLN A 77 1.14 -0.97 -7.59
CA GLN A 77 0.72 -1.24 -8.96
C GLN A 77 0.00 -0.04 -9.56
N TYR A 78 -0.86 0.63 -8.78
CA TYR A 78 -1.54 1.83 -9.26
C TYR A 78 -0.57 3.00 -9.50
N GLN A 79 0.37 3.24 -8.57
CA GLN A 79 1.40 4.26 -8.68
C GLN A 79 2.28 4.05 -9.92
N PHE A 80 2.92 2.90 -10.03
CA PHE A 80 3.90 2.64 -11.07
C PHE A 80 3.27 2.49 -12.45
N ASN A 81 2.07 1.91 -12.57
CA ASN A 81 1.35 1.91 -13.85
C ASN A 81 0.96 3.33 -14.28
N THR A 82 0.55 4.19 -13.34
CA THR A 82 0.27 5.61 -13.64
C THR A 82 1.53 6.33 -14.09
N LEU A 83 2.63 6.14 -13.38
CA LEU A 83 3.91 6.76 -13.75
C LEU A 83 4.38 6.30 -15.14
N LYS A 84 4.26 5.00 -15.44
CA LYS A 84 4.63 4.42 -16.75
C LYS A 84 3.87 5.07 -17.90
N LYS A 85 2.58 5.36 -17.70
CA LYS A 85 1.75 6.06 -18.70
C LYS A 85 2.20 7.49 -18.95
N ILE A 86 2.79 8.15 -17.95
CA ILE A 86 3.23 9.55 -18.05
C ILE A 86 4.64 9.64 -18.63
N THR A 87 5.55 8.76 -18.24
CA THR A 87 6.99 8.88 -18.57
C THR A 87 7.46 7.96 -19.68
N ALA A 88 6.66 6.97 -20.09
CA ALA A 88 7.03 5.91 -21.05
C ALA A 88 8.34 5.14 -20.70
N GLY A 89 8.81 5.25 -19.45
CA GLY A 89 10.07 4.67 -19.00
C GLY A 89 9.98 3.21 -18.59
N LYS A 90 11.14 2.54 -18.57
CA LYS A 90 11.32 1.21 -17.96
C LYS A 90 11.76 1.38 -16.51
N PHE A 91 11.18 0.61 -15.60
CA PHE A 91 11.58 0.60 -14.20
C PHE A 91 12.66 -0.46 -13.91
N PRO A 92 13.32 -0.39 -12.75
CA PRO A 92 14.16 -1.49 -12.27
C PRO A 92 13.38 -2.81 -12.24
N GLU A 93 14.08 -3.92 -12.47
CA GLU A 93 13.50 -5.25 -12.60
C GLU A 93 12.51 -5.62 -11.47
N PRO A 94 12.77 -5.36 -10.18
CA PRO A 94 11.81 -5.71 -9.13
C PRO A 94 10.46 -4.99 -9.27
N VAL A 95 10.45 -3.76 -9.79
CA VAL A 95 9.22 -2.98 -10.01
C VAL A 95 8.46 -3.54 -11.21
N GLU A 96 9.16 -3.83 -12.30
CA GLU A 96 8.53 -4.46 -13.47
C GLU A 96 7.90 -5.80 -13.09
N GLU A 97 8.55 -6.60 -12.25
CA GLU A 97 8.00 -7.85 -11.74
C GLU A 97 6.76 -7.62 -10.86
N ILE A 98 6.78 -6.64 -9.94
CA ILE A 98 5.61 -6.26 -9.13
C ILE A 98 4.40 -5.93 -10.02
N LEU A 99 4.62 -5.21 -11.13
CA LEU A 99 3.55 -4.86 -12.06
C LEU A 99 2.91 -6.06 -12.76
N THR A 100 3.61 -7.19 -12.85
CA THR A 100 3.08 -8.43 -13.45
C THR A 100 2.36 -9.34 -12.45
N LEU A 101 2.52 -9.10 -11.14
CA LEU A 101 1.89 -9.95 -10.14
C LEU A 101 0.37 -9.80 -10.17
N PRO A 102 -0.40 -10.90 -10.08
CA PRO A 102 -1.84 -10.80 -9.98
C PRO A 102 -2.22 -10.21 -8.61
N LEU A 103 -3.16 -9.27 -8.59
CA LEU A 103 -3.68 -8.70 -7.34
C LEU A 103 -4.69 -9.66 -6.70
N THR A 104 -4.19 -10.73 -6.08
CA THR A 104 -5.00 -11.79 -5.44
C THR A 104 -4.58 -12.02 -3.98
N MET A 105 -5.43 -12.71 -3.23
CA MET A 105 -5.14 -13.14 -1.85
C MET A 105 -4.33 -14.44 -1.78
N ASP A 106 -3.54 -14.75 -2.83
CA ASP A 106 -2.63 -15.89 -2.80
C ASP A 106 -1.38 -15.58 -1.96
N ARG A 107 -1.11 -16.39 -0.94
CA ARG A 107 -0.03 -16.12 0.03
C ARG A 107 1.35 -16.13 -0.62
N LYS A 108 1.56 -16.98 -1.63
CA LYS A 108 2.85 -17.07 -2.34
C LYS A 108 3.08 -15.81 -3.15
N THR A 109 2.06 -15.33 -3.84
CA THR A 109 2.05 -14.06 -4.59
C THR A 109 2.34 -12.88 -3.67
N LEU A 110 1.65 -12.76 -2.53
CA LEU A 110 1.88 -11.69 -1.58
C LEU A 110 3.27 -11.78 -0.91
N SER A 111 3.74 -12.97 -0.60
CA SER A 111 5.11 -13.17 -0.10
C SER A 111 6.17 -12.74 -1.11
N ARG A 112 5.92 -13.00 -2.41
CA ARG A 112 6.76 -12.56 -3.52
C ARG A 112 6.73 -11.04 -3.66
N ALA A 113 5.54 -10.42 -3.62
CA ALA A 113 5.37 -8.97 -3.63
C ALA A 113 6.19 -8.28 -2.53
N ARG A 114 6.06 -8.74 -1.28
CA ARG A 114 6.84 -8.23 -0.13
C ARG A 114 8.35 -8.28 -0.37
N ARG A 115 8.85 -9.39 -0.93
CA ARG A 115 10.27 -9.54 -1.23
C ARG A 115 10.72 -8.51 -2.26
N LEU A 116 9.97 -8.35 -3.36
CA LEU A 116 10.29 -7.40 -4.43
C LEU A 116 10.23 -5.94 -3.94
N MET A 117 9.22 -5.59 -3.14
CA MET A 117 9.12 -4.26 -2.52
C MET A 117 10.32 -3.98 -1.63
N THR A 118 10.73 -4.96 -0.82
CA THR A 118 11.91 -4.83 0.05
C THR A 118 13.20 -4.73 -0.75
N GLN A 119 13.30 -5.43 -1.88
CA GLN A 119 14.45 -5.34 -2.80
C GLN A 119 14.54 -3.96 -3.46
N HIS A 120 13.41 -3.37 -3.85
CA HIS A 120 13.38 -2.05 -4.49
C HIS A 120 13.54 -0.89 -3.49
N ALA A 121 12.71 -0.84 -2.44
CA ALA A 121 12.66 0.27 -1.48
C ALA A 121 13.61 0.10 -0.29
N GLY A 122 14.25 -1.07 -0.16
CA GLY A 122 15.14 -1.40 0.95
C GLY A 122 14.40 -1.75 2.24
N LYS A 123 15.17 -2.16 3.26
CA LYS A 123 14.63 -2.57 4.57
C LYS A 123 13.94 -1.43 5.33
N GLY A 124 14.36 -0.18 5.10
CA GLY A 124 13.80 1.02 5.73
C GLY A 124 12.34 1.30 5.36
N TYR A 125 11.83 0.65 4.30
CA TYR A 125 10.43 0.70 3.89
C TYR A 125 9.50 0.00 4.90
N GLY A 126 9.96 -1.08 5.53
CA GLY A 126 9.19 -1.77 6.56
C GLY A 126 8.15 -2.78 6.06
N ALA A 127 8.15 -3.17 4.77
CA ALA A 127 7.23 -4.19 4.25
C ALA A 127 7.24 -5.51 5.05
N ASN A 128 8.39 -5.88 5.65
CA ASN A 128 8.46 -7.09 6.50
C ASN A 128 7.65 -7.02 7.79
N LEU A 129 7.24 -5.82 8.22
CA LEU A 129 6.42 -5.61 9.42
C LEU A 129 4.92 -5.71 9.13
N LEU A 130 4.54 -5.69 7.85
CA LEU A 130 3.14 -5.74 7.46
C LEU A 130 2.64 -7.19 7.39
N PRO A 131 1.38 -7.45 7.80
CA PRO A 131 0.73 -8.72 7.51
C PRO A 131 0.62 -8.91 5.99
N LEU A 132 0.58 -10.16 5.53
CA LEU A 132 0.41 -10.42 4.11
C LEU A 132 -0.99 -10.00 3.67
N TYR A 133 -1.99 -10.42 4.44
CA TYR A 133 -3.38 -10.12 4.20
C TYR A 133 -3.84 -8.86 4.94
N PRO A 134 -4.97 -8.24 4.51
CA PRO A 134 -5.71 -7.33 5.37
C PRO A 134 -5.93 -7.95 6.75
N ILE A 135 -5.81 -7.14 7.81
CA ILE A 135 -5.63 -7.66 9.18
C ILE A 135 -6.71 -8.67 9.62
N HIS A 136 -7.97 -8.43 9.24
CA HIS A 136 -9.11 -9.31 9.56
C HIS A 136 -9.00 -10.70 8.91
N MET A 137 -8.38 -10.79 7.72
CA MET A 137 -8.14 -12.06 7.02
C MET A 137 -6.91 -12.76 7.56
N GLU A 138 -5.87 -12.01 7.94
CA GLU A 138 -4.70 -12.58 8.61
C GLU A 138 -5.11 -13.26 9.92
N MET A 139 -5.96 -12.62 10.74
CA MET A 139 -6.51 -13.25 11.94
C MET A 139 -7.25 -14.56 11.63
N LYS A 140 -8.14 -14.54 10.63
CA LYS A 140 -8.91 -15.74 10.22
C LYS A 140 -8.01 -16.88 9.73
N TYR A 141 -6.88 -16.57 9.11
CA TYR A 141 -5.92 -17.56 8.63
C TYR A 141 -5.22 -18.29 9.80
N TRP A 142 -4.90 -17.57 10.88
CA TRP A 142 -4.22 -18.13 12.04
C TRP A 142 -5.15 -18.73 13.09
N THR A 143 -6.43 -18.36 13.11
CA THR A 143 -7.42 -19.04 13.94
C THR A 143 -7.62 -20.47 13.44
N PRO A 144 -7.39 -21.50 14.27
CA PRO A 144 -7.74 -22.87 13.91
C PRO A 144 -9.22 -22.92 13.49
N LYS A 145 -9.54 -23.68 12.46
CA LYS A 145 -10.94 -24.12 12.25
C LYS A 145 -11.29 -25.02 13.42
N THR A 146 -11.77 -24.45 14.50
CA THR A 146 -12.47 -25.23 15.51
C THR A 146 -13.78 -25.66 14.87
N ASP A 147 -13.79 -26.85 14.28
CA ASP A 147 -15.01 -27.59 13.99
C ASP A 147 -15.65 -27.97 15.34
N ILE A 148 -16.23 -26.98 16.03
CA ILE A 148 -17.09 -27.23 17.19
C ILE A 148 -18.37 -27.81 16.61
N ASN A 149 -18.43 -29.14 16.56
CA ASN A 149 -19.66 -29.85 16.33
C ASN A 149 -20.53 -29.63 17.57
N LEU A 150 -21.47 -28.67 17.49
CA LEU A 150 -22.40 -28.34 18.59
C LEU A 150 -23.27 -29.53 19.02
N ARG A 151 -23.24 -30.67 18.29
CA ARG A 151 -23.89 -31.92 18.68
C ARG A 151 -23.18 -32.62 19.85
N ASP A 152 -21.88 -32.38 20.06
CA ASP A 152 -21.11 -33.04 21.12
C ASP A 152 -21.36 -32.43 22.51
N PHE A 153 -22.00 -31.26 22.58
CA PHE A 153 -22.33 -30.57 23.84
C PHE A 153 -23.69 -30.95 24.44
N PHE A 154 -24.58 -31.63 23.69
CA PHE A 154 -25.94 -31.95 24.13
C PHE A 154 -26.20 -33.46 24.34
N GLN A 155 -25.16 -34.28 24.52
CA GLN A 155 -25.29 -35.72 24.83
C GLN A 155 -24.74 -36.11 26.23
N LYS A 156 -24.96 -35.29 27.26
CA LYS A 156 -24.79 -35.73 28.65
C LYS A 156 -26.02 -35.41 29.48
#